data_AF-A0A1I7YB32-F1
#
_entry.id   AF-A0A1I7YB32-F1
#
_cell.length_a   1.000
_cell.length_b   1.000
_cell.length_c   1.000
_cell.angle_alpha   90.00
_cell.angle_beta   90.00
_cell.angle_gamma   90.00
#
_symmetry.space_group_name_H-M   'P 1'
#
loop_
_entity.id
_entity.type
_entity.pdbx_description
1 polymer ?
#
loop_
_entity_poly.entity_id
_entity_poly.type
_entity_poly.pdbx_seq_one_letter_code
_entity_poly.pdbx_strand_id
1 'polypeptide(L)' 'MWSAFVEKHQKLYDSPEEETMRFDVFRENMRKIDELNEKHKGKATFGVTQFSDLTEAEFSQVTECFLGLL' A
#
# COMPACT_ATOMS: atom_id res chain seq x y z
N MET A 1 -10.83 8.13 -2.74
CA MET A 1 -10.18 6.83 -2.44
C MET A 1 -9.01 7.01 -1.50
N TRP A 2 -8.05 7.90 -1.82
CA TRP A 2 -6.92 8.25 -0.92
C TRP A 2 -7.35 8.71 0.47
N SER A 3 -8.21 9.74 0.58
CA SER A 3 -8.64 10.26 1.89
C SER A 3 -9.33 9.19 2.75
N ALA A 4 -10.13 8.32 2.14
CA ALA A 4 -10.78 7.20 2.84
C ALA A 4 -9.76 6.14 3.28
N PHE A 5 -8.68 5.91 2.52
CA PHE A 5 -7.57 5.06 2.92
C PHE A 5 -6.82 5.66 4.12
N VAL A 6 -6.46 6.94 4.04
CA VAL A 6 -5.78 7.68 5.11
C VAL A 6 -6.60 7.63 6.41
N GLU A 7 -7.90 7.91 6.31
CA GLU A 7 -8.82 7.86 7.45
C GLU A 7 -8.96 6.42 7.99
N LYS A 8 -9.25 5.44 7.13
CA LYS A 8 -9.48 4.05 7.55
C LYS A 8 -8.26 3.42 8.23
N HIS A 9 -7.06 3.76 7.76
CA HIS A 9 -5.81 3.19 8.27
C HIS A 9 -5.05 4.13 9.21
N GLN A 10 -5.68 5.24 9.61
CA GLN A 10 -5.14 6.22 10.57
C GLN A 10 -3.72 6.67 10.17
N LYS A 11 -3.53 6.94 8.88
CA LYS A 11 -2.23 7.36 8.35
C LYS A 11 -1.92 8.79 8.78
N LEU A 12 -0.70 8.97 9.24
CA LEU A 12 -0.11 10.26 9.61
C LEU A 12 1.21 10.35 8.87
N TYR A 13 1.44 11.50 8.23
CA TYR A 13 2.66 11.79 7.48
C TYR A 13 3.31 13.02 8.09
N ASP A 14 4.64 13.01 8.16
CA ASP A 14 5.41 14.02 8.87
C ASP A 14 5.49 15.35 8.11
N SER A 15 5.31 15.30 6.78
CA SER A 15 5.30 16.49 5.93
C SER A 15 4.39 16.34 4.70
N PRO A 16 3.99 17.46 4.07
CA PRO A 16 3.26 17.44 2.80
C PRO A 16 4.02 16.75 1.66
N GLU A 17 5.35 16.83 1.66
CA GLU A 17 6.20 16.13 0.70
C GLU A 17 6.14 14.62 0.90
N GLU A 18 6.13 14.14 2.15
CA GLU A 18 5.92 12.73 2.44
C GLU A 18 4.52 12.29 2.00
N GLU A 19 3.47 13.04 2.35
CA GLU A 19 2.10 12.70 1.94
C GLU A 19 1.98 12.61 0.41
N THR A 20 2.62 13.51 -0.32
CA THR A 20 2.65 13.49 -1.79
C THR A 20 3.33 12.23 -2.31
N MET A 21 4.50 11.87 -1.75
CA MET A 21 5.21 10.65 -2.12
C MET A 21 4.37 9.39 -1.82
N ARG A 22 3.74 9.34 -0.63
CA ARG A 22 2.89 8.22 -0.20
C ARG A 22 1.65 8.08 -1.09
N PHE A 23 1.09 9.20 -1.53
CA PHE A 23 -0.02 9.20 -2.49
C PHE A 23 0.39 8.64 -3.86
N ASP A 24 1.58 8.99 -4.35
CA ASP A 24 2.09 8.46 -5.63
C ASP A 24 2.33 6.95 -5.54
N VAL A 25 2.92 6.45 -4.45
CA VAL A 25 3.08 5.01 -4.20
C VAL A 25 1.72 4.32 -4.13
N PHE A 26 0.75 4.91 -3.43
CA PHE A 26 -0.60 4.39 -3.34
C PHE A 26 -1.27 4.26 -4.71
N ARG A 27 -1.15 5.28 -5.56
CA ARG A 27 -1.70 5.23 -6.93
C ARG A 27 -1.09 4.11 -7.75
N GLU A 28 0.22 3.91 -7.66
CA GLU A 28 0.89 2.82 -8.37
C GLU A 28 0.42 1.45 -7.85
N ASN A 29 0.29 1.29 -6.54
CA ASN A 29 -0.21 0.05 -5.95
C ASN A 29 -1.68 -0.22 -6.30
N MET A 30 -2.51 0.81 -6.46
CA MET A 30 -3.89 0.65 -6.97
C MET A 30 -3.90 0.11 -8.40
N ARG A 31 -3.03 0.61 -9.26
CA ARG A 31 -2.88 0.09 -10.62
C ARG A 31 -2.46 -1.39 -10.62
N LYS A 32 -1.48 -1.75 -9.77
CA LYS A 32 -1.07 -3.15 -9.59
C LYS A 32 -2.22 -4.03 -9.10
N ILE A 33 -3.05 -3.54 -8.17
CA ILE A 33 -4.24 -4.27 -7.69
C ILE A 33 -5.20 -4.55 -8.84
N ASP A 34 -5.46 -3.56 -9.70
CA ASP A 34 -6.34 -3.73 -10.84
C ASP A 34 -5.76 -4.77 -11.82
N GLU A 35 -4.49 -4.66 -12.18
CA GLU A 35 -3.80 -5.62 -13.06
C GLU A 35 -3.80 -7.04 -12.49
N LEU A 36 -3.60 -7.21 -11.18
CA LEU A 36 -3.65 -8.51 -10.50
C LEU A 36 -5.06 -9.06 -10.44
N ASN A 37 -6.06 -8.25 -10.10
CA ASN A 37 -7.46 -8.65 -10.15
C ASN A 37 -7.84 -9.10 -11.55
N GLU A 38 -7.34 -8.43 -12.58
CA GLU A 38 -7.60 -8.82 -13.95
C GLU A 38 -6.94 -10.15 -14.33
N LYS A 39 -5.69 -10.34 -13.93
CA LYS A 39 -4.93 -11.57 -14.17
C LYS A 39 -5.48 -12.76 -13.41
N HIS A 40 -6.07 -12.53 -12.23
CA HIS A 40 -6.57 -13.56 -11.32
C HIS A 40 -8.10 -13.60 -11.21
N LYS A 41 -8.83 -13.07 -12.22
CA LYS A 41 -10.31 -13.07 -12.26
C LYS A 41 -10.87 -14.45 -11.89
N GLY A 42 -11.70 -14.49 -10.86
CA GLY A 42 -12.35 -15.72 -10.36
C GLY A 42 -11.50 -16.61 -9.45
N LYS A 43 -10.25 -16.23 -9.14
CA LYS A 43 -9.35 -16.99 -8.26
C LYS A 43 -9.00 -16.24 -6.98
N ALA A 44 -8.74 -14.94 -7.09
CA ALA A 44 -8.39 -14.09 -5.96
C ALA A 44 -8.89 -12.67 -6.22
N THR A 45 -9.17 -11.97 -5.13
CA THR A 45 -9.46 -10.54 -5.15
C THR A 45 -8.41 -9.84 -4.31
N PHE A 46 -7.63 -8.99 -4.96
CA PHE A 46 -6.67 -8.08 -4.37
C PHE A 46 -7.38 -6.77 -4.04
N GLY A 47 -6.99 -6.13 -2.94
CA GLY A 47 -7.63 -4.91 -2.47
C GLY A 47 -6.70 -4.07 -1.61
N VAL A 48 -7.20 -2.91 -1.23
CA VAL A 48 -6.48 -1.95 -0.40
C VAL A 48 -6.23 -2.54 0.99
N THR A 49 -5.00 -2.43 1.47
CA THR A 49 -4.58 -2.84 2.82
C THR A 49 -3.83 -1.70 3.50
N GLN A 50 -3.50 -1.84 4.78
CA GLN A 50 -2.72 -0.83 5.53
C GLN A 50 -1.31 -0.57 4.94
N PHE A 51 -0.85 -1.40 4.01
CA PHE A 51 0.46 -1.31 3.37
C PHE A 51 0.39 -0.75 1.94
N SER A 52 -0.79 -0.32 1.49
CA SER A 52 -0.98 0.13 0.10
C SER A 52 -0.22 1.40 -0.27
N ASP A 53 0.34 2.13 0.69
CA ASP A 53 1.20 3.32 0.53
C ASP A 53 2.70 3.02 0.67
N LEU A 54 3.08 1.74 0.80
CA LEU A 54 4.48 1.31 0.88
C LEU A 54 4.99 0.83 -0.47
N THR A 55 6.26 1.11 -0.74
CA THR A 55 7.02 0.44 -1.80
C THR A 55 7.31 -1.01 -1.43
N GLU A 56 7.67 -1.84 -2.42
CA GLU A 56 8.03 -3.24 -2.16
C GLU A 56 9.23 -3.39 -1.21
N ALA A 57 10.20 -2.48 -1.29
CA ALA A 57 11.36 -2.45 -0.41
C ALA A 57 10.99 -2.05 1.03
N GLU A 58 10.12 -1.06 1.20
CA GLU A 58 9.62 -0.67 2.53
C GLU A 58 8.75 -1.78 3.13
N PHE A 59 7.88 -2.38 2.32
CA PHE A 59 7.05 -3.50 2.76
C PHE A 59 7.90 -4.68 3.23
N SER A 60 8.95 -5.01 2.46
CA SER A 60 9.89 -6.09 2.83
C SER A 60 10.53 -5.82 4.18
N GLN A 61 11.09 -4.62 4.39
CA GLN A 61 11.70 -4.23 5.67
C GLN A 61 10.73 -4.30 6.85
N VAL A 62 9.48 -3.85 6.65
CA VAL A 62 8.43 -3.96 7.68
C VAL A 62 8.15 -5.43 7.98
N THR A 63 7.98 -6.28 6.96
CA THR A 63 7.68 -7.70 7.18
C THR A 63 8.85 -8.49 7.79
N GLU A 64 10.09 -8.17 7.45
CA GLU A 64 11.29 -8.78 8.05
C GLU A 64 11.37 -8.47 9.56
N CYS A 65 11.06 -7.23 9.94
CA CYS A 65 10.97 -6.82 11.34
C CYS A 65 9.82 -7.55 12.07
N PHE A 66 8.63 -7.59 11.47
CA PHE A 66 7.44 -8.23 12.07
C PHE A 66 7.61 -9.75 12.29
N LEU A 67 8.38 -10.42 11.44
CA LEU A 67 8.62 -11.85 11.53
C LEU A 67 9.85 -12.20 12.39
N GLY A 68 10.54 -11.21 12.97
CA GLY A 68 11.71 -11.42 13.82
C GLY A 68 12.89 -12.06 13.07
N LEU A 69 13.04 -11.73 11.79
CA LEU A 69 14.14 -12.20 10.94
C LEU A 69 15.41 -11.33 11.06
N LEU A 70 15.45 -10.45 12.07
CA LEU A 70 16.58 -9.62 12.49
C LEU A 70 17.07 -10.03 13.88
#